data_AF-A0A9E2UAW9-F1
#
_entry.id   AF-A0A9E2UAW9-F1
#
_cell.length_a   1.000
_cell.length_b   1.000
_cell.length_c   1.000
_cell.angle_alpha   90.00
_cell.angle_beta   90.00
_cell.angle_gamma   90.00
#
_symmetry.space_group_name_H-M   'P 1'
#
loop_
_entity.id
_entity.type
_entity.pdbx_description
1 polymer ?
#
loop_
_entity_poly.entity_id
_entity_poly.type
_entity_poly.pdbx_seq_one_letter_code
_entity_poly.pdbx_strand_id
1 'polypeptide(L)'
;MTDNPFFETWTTPFNLPPFDRIRPEHFPPAFDRGMTEQRAEITAITGAGAAPSFANTIEALERSGRMLDRVSRVFFNLDASDTNEALQAIARDYAPKLAQHRMLIALDEGLFRRIAELYARREMLGLATDQLRLLERYHLRLVRSGALLGPEQKARMAAIAERLAVLHTLFGQNVLEDEREWQLVLDETDLAGLPDFARAAAAAAAKERGVDGHWVITLARSSVEPFLTFSARRDLRQAAWEGWTARGTNQGPRDNAPLIREIMALRAEQARLLGYENFAAYRLDDSMAKTAAAVERLLLQVWEPAKLKAGDERAKLESLARAEGLNEPIEPWDWRYYAEKVRRAEYDLDEAELKPYFGLDNMVAAAFDTAHRLFGVTFTARTDLPAYHPDVRVWEVRDSAGDHVGLFLHDNFSRPGKRSGAWMSRYRNQENLDGAVAPIIVNNNNFAKAEPTLLSFDDAKTLFHEFGHGLHGLLSRVRYRSQSGTSVSQDFVEFPSQIFEHWMSAPDTLRRYACHYRTGEPIPEELLRRLLAARSFNQGCATVEYTGSALLDLELHRNPAPEALDVAR
;
A
#
# COMPACT_ATOMS: atom_id res chain seq x y z
N MET A 1 29.62 -10.39 22.06
CA MET A 1 28.93 -9.72 20.94
C MET A 1 27.86 -10.69 20.49
N THR A 2 26.59 -10.33 20.61
CA THR A 2 25.48 -11.14 20.10
C THR A 2 25.57 -11.18 18.57
N ASP A 3 25.48 -12.37 17.99
CA ASP A 3 25.37 -12.62 16.54
C ASP A 3 24.09 -11.93 16.04
N ASN A 4 24.21 -10.71 15.50
CA ASN A 4 23.10 -9.92 14.97
C ASN A 4 23.38 -9.60 13.50
N PRO A 5 22.60 -10.16 12.54
CA PRO A 5 22.85 -9.99 11.11
C PRO A 5 22.83 -8.54 10.62
N PHE A 6 22.22 -7.61 11.36
CA PHE A 6 22.22 -6.19 10.99
C PHE A 6 23.54 -5.47 11.28
N PHE A 7 24.41 -6.04 12.12
CA PHE A 7 25.72 -5.47 12.45
C PHE A 7 26.81 -5.88 11.46
N GLU A 8 26.48 -6.80 10.56
CA GLU A 8 27.38 -7.34 9.55
C GLU A 8 27.21 -6.63 8.21
N THR A 9 28.24 -6.72 7.37
CA THR A 9 28.09 -6.51 5.94
C THR A 9 27.45 -7.75 5.34
N TRP A 10 26.28 -7.60 4.71
CA TRP A 10 25.60 -8.73 4.08
C TRP A 10 26.39 -9.22 2.86
N THR A 11 26.69 -10.52 2.86
CA THR A 11 27.37 -11.22 1.76
C THR A 11 26.44 -12.19 1.02
N THR A 12 25.15 -12.14 1.31
CA THR A 12 24.10 -12.79 0.52
C THR A 12 24.17 -12.33 -0.94
N PRO A 13 23.74 -13.13 -1.92
CA PRO A 13 23.71 -12.68 -3.30
C PRO A 13 22.89 -11.39 -3.44
N PHE A 14 23.43 -10.43 -4.20
CA PHE A 14 22.90 -9.07 -4.37
C PHE A 14 22.79 -8.24 -3.07
N ASN A 15 23.40 -8.70 -1.97
CA ASN A 15 23.24 -8.17 -0.63
C ASN A 15 21.76 -8.07 -0.22
N LEU A 16 20.97 -9.09 -0.56
CA LEU A 16 19.59 -9.28 -0.09
C LEU A 16 19.57 -9.41 1.45
N PRO A 17 18.55 -8.92 2.18
CA PRO A 17 18.48 -9.19 3.61
C PRO A 17 18.60 -10.71 3.89
N PRO A 18 19.45 -11.14 4.85
CA PRO A 18 19.57 -12.55 5.23
C PRO A 18 18.35 -12.98 6.05
N PHE A 19 17.19 -13.09 5.40
CA PHE A 19 15.90 -13.34 6.05
C PHE A 19 15.89 -14.60 6.93
N ASP A 20 16.63 -15.62 6.53
CA ASP A 20 16.82 -16.88 7.23
C ASP A 20 17.52 -16.73 8.60
N ARG A 21 18.31 -15.66 8.78
CA ARG A 21 19.03 -15.35 10.03
C ARG A 21 18.34 -14.27 10.87
N ILE A 22 17.42 -13.50 10.30
CA ILE A 22 16.78 -12.37 10.98
C ILE A 22 15.66 -12.88 11.89
N ARG A 23 15.67 -12.43 13.15
CA ARG A 23 14.72 -12.81 14.19
C ARG A 23 14.22 -11.57 14.94
N PRO A 24 13.02 -11.59 15.54
CA PRO A 24 12.48 -10.44 16.27
C PRO A 24 13.46 -9.82 17.27
N GLU A 25 14.20 -10.62 18.03
CA GLU A 25 15.19 -10.18 19.02
C GLU A 25 16.36 -9.36 18.43
N HIS A 26 16.58 -9.42 17.12
CA HIS A 26 17.64 -8.65 16.45
C HIS A 26 17.26 -7.19 16.20
N PHE A 27 15.97 -6.85 16.15
CA PHE A 27 15.53 -5.49 15.79
C PHE A 27 15.80 -4.45 16.88
N PRO A 28 15.41 -4.65 18.16
CA PRO A 28 15.63 -3.65 19.20
C PRO A 28 17.10 -3.15 19.30
N PRO A 29 18.11 -4.03 19.46
CA PRO A 29 19.50 -3.57 19.53
C PRO A 29 19.99 -2.94 18.21
N ALA A 30 19.41 -3.33 17.06
CA ALA A 30 19.75 -2.76 15.76
C ALA A 30 19.14 -1.37 15.52
N PHE A 31 17.92 -1.14 16.01
CA PHE A 31 17.34 0.20 16.05
C PHE A 31 18.13 1.12 16.98
N ASP A 32 18.45 0.69 18.19
CA ASP A 32 19.17 1.50 19.18
C ASP A 32 20.56 1.91 18.66
N ARG A 33 21.28 0.95 18.07
CA ARG A 33 22.57 1.22 17.44
C ARG A 33 22.42 2.13 16.22
N GLY A 34 21.48 1.84 15.33
CA GLY A 34 21.25 2.66 14.14
C GLY A 34 20.89 4.12 14.46
N MET A 35 20.05 4.35 15.48
CA MET A 35 19.74 5.70 15.97
C MET A 35 20.97 6.37 16.59
N THR A 36 21.78 5.64 17.35
CA THR A 36 23.01 6.16 17.95
C THR A 36 24.04 6.56 16.90
N GLU A 37 24.30 5.70 15.91
CA GLU A 37 25.19 5.98 14.80
C GLU A 37 24.71 7.19 14.00
N GLN A 38 23.42 7.25 13.65
CA GLN A 38 22.89 8.39 12.91
C GLN A 38 23.01 9.70 13.69
N ARG A 39 22.75 9.71 15.01
CA ARG A 39 22.95 10.92 15.83
C ARG A 39 24.39 11.40 15.76
N ALA A 40 25.37 10.49 15.87
CA ALA A 40 26.78 10.84 15.79
C ALA A 40 27.16 11.42 14.41
N GLU A 41 26.61 10.86 13.33
CA GLU A 41 26.80 11.40 11.97
C GLU A 41 26.19 12.80 11.83
N ILE A 42 24.98 13.04 12.37
CA ILE A 42 24.37 14.37 12.38
C ILE A 42 25.22 15.35 13.21
N THR A 43 25.70 14.96 14.38
CA THR A 43 26.62 15.78 15.19
C THR A 43 27.90 16.12 14.43
N ALA A 44 28.46 15.19 13.65
CA ALA A 44 29.62 15.46 12.82
C ALA A 44 29.33 16.49 11.71
N ILE A 45 28.14 16.42 11.09
CA ILE A 45 27.69 17.38 10.07
C ILE A 45 27.51 18.78 10.68
N THR A 46 26.86 18.86 11.85
CA THR A 46 26.53 20.15 12.48
C THR A 46 27.73 20.78 13.19
N GLY A 47 28.64 19.97 13.72
CA GLY A 47 29.87 20.38 14.39
C GLY A 47 31.06 20.68 13.47
N ALA A 48 30.93 20.48 12.16
CA ALA A 48 32.00 20.77 11.21
C ALA A 48 32.33 22.28 11.16
N GLY A 49 33.57 22.64 11.54
CA GLY A 49 34.04 24.03 11.56
C GLY A 49 34.19 24.68 10.17
N ALA A 50 34.20 23.88 9.10
CA ALA A 50 34.18 24.38 7.73
C ALA A 50 32.80 24.97 7.37
N ALA A 51 32.81 26.01 6.54
CA ALA A 51 31.59 26.62 6.01
C ALA A 51 30.69 25.57 5.32
N PRO A 52 29.35 25.70 5.38
CA PRO A 52 28.44 24.75 4.75
C PRO A 52 28.66 24.67 3.24
N SER A 53 28.83 23.45 2.74
CA SER A 53 28.85 23.12 1.32
C SER A 53 27.83 22.01 1.04
N PHE A 54 27.45 21.86 -0.23
CA PHE A 54 26.53 20.80 -0.63
C PHE A 54 27.06 19.41 -0.21
N ALA A 55 28.35 19.14 -0.43
CA ALA A 55 28.98 17.87 -0.07
C ALA A 55 29.01 17.64 1.46
N ASN A 56 29.45 18.62 2.25
CA ASN A 56 29.62 18.44 3.70
C ASN A 56 28.32 18.54 4.51
N THR A 57 27.20 18.89 3.86
CA THR A 57 25.89 19.03 4.51
C THR A 57 24.85 18.13 3.84
N ILE A 58 24.50 18.38 2.58
CA ILE A 58 23.42 17.64 1.90
C ILE A 58 23.84 16.22 1.54
N GLU A 59 25.00 16.03 0.90
CA GLU A 59 25.45 14.67 0.58
C GLU A 59 25.88 13.90 1.84
N ALA A 60 26.38 14.59 2.86
CA ALA A 60 26.62 13.98 4.16
C ALA A 60 25.32 13.45 4.80
N LEU A 61 24.20 14.17 4.69
CA LEU A 61 22.88 13.70 5.12
C LEU A 61 22.40 12.50 4.30
N GLU A 62 22.61 12.52 2.98
CA GLU A 62 22.32 11.37 2.12
C GLU A 62 23.12 10.12 2.52
N ARG A 63 24.30 10.28 3.12
CA ARG A 63 25.11 9.16 3.65
C ARG A 63 24.77 8.76 5.09
N SER A 64 24.03 9.59 5.83
CA SER A 64 23.70 9.32 7.24
C SER A 64 22.63 8.25 7.42
N GLY A 65 22.60 7.57 8.57
CA GLY A 65 21.54 6.66 8.97
C GLY A 65 21.40 5.40 8.11
N ARG A 66 22.44 4.99 7.37
CA ARG A 66 22.38 3.79 6.52
C ARG A 66 22.00 2.53 7.30
N MET A 67 22.51 2.36 8.51
CA MET A 67 22.14 1.23 9.35
C MET A 67 20.67 1.31 9.79
N LEU A 68 20.22 2.47 10.27
CA LEU A 68 18.84 2.65 10.71
C LEU A 68 17.84 2.45 9.56
N ASP A 69 18.13 2.99 8.37
CA ASP A 69 17.31 2.81 7.17
C ASP A 69 17.21 1.32 6.80
N ARG A 70 18.33 0.59 6.81
CA ARG A 70 18.38 -0.85 6.52
C ARG A 70 17.50 -1.67 7.47
N VAL A 71 17.66 -1.47 8.77
CA VAL A 71 16.88 -2.17 9.81
C VAL A 71 15.41 -1.82 9.71
N SER A 72 15.10 -0.53 9.55
CA SER A 72 13.71 -0.04 9.43
C SER A 72 13.01 -0.63 8.20
N ARG A 73 13.68 -0.67 7.05
CA ARG A 73 13.11 -1.26 5.83
C ARG A 73 12.78 -2.73 6.03
N VAL A 74 13.69 -3.51 6.60
CA VAL A 74 13.38 -4.92 6.86
C VAL A 74 12.24 -5.06 7.86
N PHE A 75 12.31 -4.36 8.99
CA PHE A 75 11.30 -4.44 10.04
C PHE A 75 9.90 -4.10 9.54
N PHE A 76 9.71 -2.91 8.94
CA PHE A 76 8.38 -2.46 8.52
C PHE A 76 7.83 -3.22 7.31
N ASN A 77 8.69 -3.85 6.49
CA ASN A 77 8.19 -4.79 5.49
C ASN A 77 7.68 -6.08 6.14
N LEU A 78 8.42 -6.67 7.09
CA LEU A 78 7.97 -7.87 7.79
C LEU A 78 6.73 -7.60 8.65
N ASP A 79 6.66 -6.47 9.36
CA ASP A 79 5.48 -6.10 10.17
C ASP A 79 4.23 -5.84 9.31
N ALA A 80 4.38 -5.52 8.03
CA ALA A 80 3.26 -5.38 7.10
C ALA A 80 2.90 -6.70 6.39
N SER A 81 3.91 -7.50 6.04
CA SER A 81 3.76 -8.66 5.16
C SER A 81 3.62 -9.98 5.93
N ASP A 82 4.21 -10.11 7.11
CA ASP A 82 4.33 -11.37 7.84
C ASP A 82 4.52 -11.14 9.36
N THR A 83 3.63 -10.35 9.97
CA THR A 83 3.75 -9.97 11.38
C THR A 83 3.34 -11.08 12.33
N ASN A 84 3.79 -10.94 13.58
CA ASN A 84 3.42 -11.77 14.71
C ASN A 84 3.47 -10.93 15.99
N GLU A 85 3.07 -11.50 17.12
CA GLU A 85 3.02 -10.75 18.39
C GLU A 85 4.38 -10.12 18.78
N ALA A 86 5.50 -10.80 18.50
CA ALA A 86 6.82 -10.25 18.81
C ALA A 86 7.15 -9.02 17.95
N LEU A 87 6.86 -9.06 16.64
CA LEU A 87 7.05 -7.92 15.74
C LEU A 87 6.10 -6.77 16.09
N GLN A 88 4.82 -7.06 16.35
CA GLN A 88 3.85 -6.06 16.77
C GLN A 88 4.23 -5.38 18.10
N ALA A 89 4.78 -6.14 19.06
CA ALA A 89 5.29 -5.60 20.32
C ALA A 89 6.48 -4.66 20.11
N ILE A 90 7.40 -5.03 19.21
CA ILE A 90 8.52 -4.17 18.82
C ILE A 90 7.98 -2.90 18.13
N ALA A 91 6.97 -3.01 17.26
CA ALA A 91 6.37 -1.86 16.60
C ALA A 91 5.78 -0.87 17.62
N ARG A 92 5.05 -1.37 18.63
CA ARG A 92 4.49 -0.54 19.71
C ARG A 92 5.57 0.19 20.52
N ASP A 93 6.68 -0.49 20.84
CA ASP A 93 7.77 0.09 21.62
C ASP A 93 8.65 1.06 20.80
N TYR A 94 8.95 0.72 19.55
CA TYR A 94 9.89 1.49 18.72
C TYR A 94 9.25 2.57 17.85
N ALA A 95 7.96 2.50 17.51
CA ALA A 95 7.28 3.56 16.76
C ALA A 95 7.46 4.96 17.39
N PRO A 96 7.20 5.17 18.70
CA PRO A 96 7.44 6.47 19.34
C PRO A 96 8.93 6.85 19.39
N LYS A 97 9.83 5.90 19.69
CA LYS A 97 11.29 6.13 19.75
C LYS A 97 11.84 6.60 18.39
N LEU A 98 11.42 5.94 17.31
CA LEU A 98 11.80 6.30 15.94
C LEU A 98 11.20 7.65 15.52
N ALA A 99 9.98 7.97 15.95
CA ALA A 99 9.38 9.28 15.71
C ALA A 99 10.16 10.39 16.43
N GLN A 100 10.51 10.19 17.70
CA GLN A 100 11.33 11.11 18.47
C GLN A 100 12.71 11.30 17.81
N HIS A 101 13.36 10.22 17.40
CA HIS A 101 14.65 10.29 16.70
C HIS A 101 14.58 11.11 15.41
N ARG A 102 13.53 10.92 14.59
CA ARG A 102 13.31 11.73 13.38
C ARG A 102 13.10 13.21 13.72
N MET A 103 12.35 13.51 14.77
CA MET A 103 12.10 14.88 15.21
C MET A 103 13.34 15.56 15.77
N LEU A 104 14.19 14.83 16.51
CA LEU A 104 15.48 15.34 16.98
C LEU A 104 16.35 15.84 15.83
N ILE A 105 16.42 15.09 14.72
CA ILE A 105 17.17 15.50 13.53
C ILE A 105 16.48 16.66 12.80
N ALA A 106 15.17 16.57 12.59
CA ALA A 106 14.42 17.57 11.82
C ALA A 106 14.38 18.95 12.50
N LEU A 107 14.46 18.99 13.83
CA LEU A 107 14.41 20.20 14.65
C LEU A 107 15.79 20.71 15.09
N ASP A 108 16.88 20.04 14.69
CA ASP A 108 18.24 20.45 15.02
C ASP A 108 18.59 21.82 14.39
N GLU A 109 18.90 22.79 15.25
CA GLU A 109 19.16 24.17 14.84
C GLU A 109 20.45 24.33 14.06
N GLY A 110 21.48 23.57 14.44
CA GLY A 110 22.76 23.55 13.74
C GLY A 110 22.58 23.07 12.30
N LEU A 111 21.85 21.97 12.13
CA LEU A 111 21.54 21.38 10.85
C LEU A 111 20.71 22.30 9.98
N PHE A 112 19.61 22.82 10.53
CA PHE A 112 18.74 23.74 9.79
C PHE A 112 19.50 24.98 9.33
N ARG A 113 20.32 25.59 10.19
CA ARG A 113 21.15 26.75 9.84
C ARG A 113 22.08 26.45 8.66
N ARG A 114 22.77 25.30 8.65
CA ARG A 114 23.65 24.91 7.53
C ARG A 114 22.88 24.77 6.22
N ILE A 115 21.71 24.11 6.26
CA ILE A 115 20.86 23.90 5.08
C ILE A 115 20.25 25.22 4.60
N ALA A 116 19.79 26.07 5.51
CA ALA A 116 19.21 27.39 5.22
C ALA A 116 20.23 28.33 4.58
N GLU A 117 21.49 28.33 5.05
CA GLU A 117 22.57 29.10 4.41
C GLU A 117 22.77 28.65 2.96
N LEU A 118 22.85 27.35 2.71
CA LEU A 118 22.96 26.81 1.35
C LEU A 118 21.75 27.17 0.49
N TYR A 119 20.54 27.00 1.02
CA TYR A 119 19.30 27.31 0.33
C TYR A 119 19.21 28.79 -0.06
N ALA A 120 19.62 29.70 0.81
CA ALA A 120 19.59 31.15 0.56
C ALA A 120 20.49 31.56 -0.63
N ARG A 121 21.62 30.87 -0.82
CA ARG A 121 22.56 31.13 -1.93
C ARG A 121 22.49 30.11 -3.07
N ARG A 122 21.45 29.27 -3.12
CA ARG A 122 21.39 28.10 -4.02
C ARG A 122 21.63 28.42 -5.50
N GLU A 123 21.14 29.56 -5.98
CA GLU A 123 21.33 30.03 -7.36
C GLU A 123 22.81 30.33 -7.71
N MET A 124 23.65 30.61 -6.71
CA MET A 124 25.07 30.92 -6.87
C MET A 124 25.98 29.70 -6.69
N LEU A 125 25.44 28.54 -6.28
CA LEU A 125 26.23 27.34 -5.95
C LEU A 125 26.62 26.51 -7.19
N GLY A 126 26.04 26.79 -8.36
CA GLY A 126 26.30 26.01 -9.58
C GLY A 126 25.88 24.54 -9.47
N LEU A 127 24.82 24.25 -8.70
CA LEU A 127 24.33 22.89 -8.50
C LEU A 127 23.68 22.34 -9.77
N ALA A 128 23.87 21.05 -10.02
CA ALA A 128 23.08 20.33 -11.02
C ALA A 128 21.60 20.28 -10.61
N THR A 129 20.70 20.01 -11.56
CA THR A 129 19.25 20.01 -11.33
C THR A 129 18.81 19.06 -10.21
N ASP A 130 19.38 17.86 -10.17
CA ASP A 130 19.11 16.85 -9.13
C ASP A 130 19.57 17.31 -7.74
N GLN A 131 20.73 17.97 -7.67
CA GLN A 131 21.28 18.57 -6.45
C GLN A 131 20.47 19.77 -5.96
N LEU A 132 20.11 20.70 -6.84
CA LEU A 132 19.28 21.85 -6.49
C LEU A 132 17.95 21.36 -5.94
N ARG A 133 17.29 20.43 -6.65
CA ARG A 133 16.05 19.81 -6.19
C ARG A 133 16.24 19.17 -4.81
N LEU A 134 17.34 18.44 -4.60
CA LEU A 134 17.61 17.80 -3.31
C LEU A 134 17.73 18.81 -2.17
N LEU A 135 18.47 19.90 -2.37
CA LEU A 135 18.62 20.98 -1.39
C LEU A 135 17.26 21.61 -1.05
N GLU A 136 16.44 21.91 -2.06
CA GLU A 136 15.10 22.45 -1.87
C GLU A 136 14.20 21.49 -1.08
N ARG A 137 14.26 20.18 -1.40
CA ARG A 137 13.49 19.15 -0.67
C ARG A 137 13.91 19.04 0.79
N TYR A 138 15.22 19.07 1.07
CA TYR A 138 15.70 19.05 2.46
C TYR A 138 15.26 20.29 3.22
N HIS A 139 15.48 21.49 2.66
CA HIS A 139 15.04 22.73 3.30
C HIS A 139 13.54 22.73 3.58
N LEU A 140 12.72 22.42 2.57
CA LEU A 140 11.27 22.36 2.70
C LEU A 140 10.81 21.33 3.74
N ARG A 141 11.45 20.15 3.78
CA ARG A 141 11.15 19.11 4.77
C ARG A 141 11.38 19.62 6.20
N LEU A 142 12.53 20.25 6.48
CA LEU A 142 12.83 20.77 7.81
C LEU A 142 11.87 21.91 8.21
N VAL A 143 11.57 22.83 7.30
CA VAL A 143 10.57 23.89 7.53
C VAL A 143 9.21 23.27 7.90
N ARG A 144 8.74 22.29 7.11
CA ARG A 144 7.46 21.60 7.33
C ARG A 144 7.46 20.63 8.53
N SER A 145 8.62 20.36 9.11
CA SER A 145 8.77 19.66 10.38
C SER A 145 8.80 20.61 11.59
N GLY A 146 8.88 21.93 11.37
CA GLY A 146 8.88 22.93 12.43
C GLY A 146 10.26 23.50 12.79
N ALA A 147 11.27 23.39 11.93
CA ALA A 147 12.61 23.89 12.22
C ALA A 147 12.66 25.41 12.52
N LEU A 148 11.69 26.18 12.00
CA LEU A 148 11.54 27.62 12.21
C LEU A 148 10.75 28.01 13.47
N LEU A 149 10.19 27.03 14.20
CA LEU A 149 9.36 27.30 15.37
C LEU A 149 10.18 27.68 16.60
N GLY A 150 9.55 28.34 17.58
CA GLY A 150 10.16 28.59 18.88
C GLY A 150 10.37 27.30 19.69
N PRO A 151 11.22 27.30 20.74
CA PRO A 151 11.54 26.11 21.52
C PRO A 151 10.32 25.34 22.08
N GLU A 152 9.32 26.06 22.60
CA GLU A 152 8.10 25.45 23.15
C GLU A 152 7.27 24.75 22.06
N GLN A 153 7.13 25.40 20.90
CA GLN A 153 6.40 24.85 19.75
C GLN A 153 7.13 23.65 19.13
N LYS A 154 8.47 23.68 19.08
CA LYS A 154 9.31 22.53 18.69
C LYS A 154 9.08 21.33 19.61
N ALA A 155 9.09 21.55 20.92
CA ALA A 155 8.80 20.51 21.90
C ALA A 155 7.39 19.93 21.70
N ARG A 156 6.40 20.78 21.43
CA ARG A 156 5.04 20.33 21.14
C ARG A 156 4.95 19.53 19.84
N MET A 157 5.59 19.97 18.77
CA MET A 157 5.68 19.23 17.50
C MET A 157 6.29 17.84 17.68
N ALA A 158 7.33 17.71 18.51
CA ALA A 158 7.93 16.43 18.83
C ALA A 158 6.96 15.50 19.57
N ALA A 159 6.26 16.02 20.59
CA ALA A 159 5.26 15.26 21.35
C ALA A 159 4.07 14.81 20.48
N ILE A 160 3.61 15.66 19.56
CA ILE A 160 2.57 15.31 18.58
C ILE A 160 3.03 14.16 17.68
N ALA A 161 4.24 14.25 17.12
CA ALA A 161 4.78 13.22 16.23
C ALA A 161 4.93 11.87 16.94
N GLU A 162 5.39 11.88 18.19
CA GLU A 162 5.49 10.68 19.04
C GLU A 162 4.12 10.05 19.28
N ARG A 163 3.13 10.85 19.69
CA ARG A 163 1.78 10.35 19.98
C ARG A 163 1.09 9.81 18.72
N LEU A 164 1.20 10.52 17.58
CA LEU A 164 0.67 10.04 16.30
C LEU A 164 1.28 8.69 15.88
N ALA A 165 2.57 8.46 16.15
CA ALA A 165 3.20 7.18 15.84
C ALA A 165 2.62 6.02 16.66
N VAL A 166 2.33 6.25 17.95
CA VAL A 166 1.62 5.27 18.79
C VAL A 166 0.20 5.02 18.26
N LEU A 167 -0.55 6.07 17.97
CA LEU A 167 -1.95 5.97 17.53
C LEU A 167 -2.08 5.24 16.19
N HIS A 168 -1.23 5.53 15.21
CA HIS A 168 -1.26 4.82 13.92
C HIS A 168 -0.91 3.34 14.05
N THR A 169 0.04 3.00 14.94
CA THR A 169 0.42 1.61 15.21
C THR A 169 -0.75 0.84 15.82
N LEU A 170 -1.38 1.41 16.84
CA LEU A 170 -2.57 0.81 17.48
C LEU A 170 -3.75 0.69 16.51
N PHE A 171 -4.03 1.73 15.72
CA PHE A 171 -5.09 1.72 14.72
C PHE A 171 -4.95 0.53 13.75
N GLY A 172 -3.74 0.36 13.20
CA GLY A 172 -3.47 -0.73 12.25
C GLY A 172 -3.55 -2.12 12.88
N GLN A 173 -3.03 -2.27 14.11
CA GLN A 173 -3.11 -3.53 14.85
C GLN A 173 -4.57 -3.88 15.19
N ASN A 174 -5.38 -2.93 15.63
CA ASN A 174 -6.80 -3.17 15.92
C ASN A 174 -7.57 -3.71 14.70
N VAL A 175 -7.36 -3.10 13.52
CA VAL A 175 -7.99 -3.57 12.27
C VAL A 175 -7.52 -4.98 11.90
N LEU A 176 -6.21 -5.25 12.00
CA LEU A 176 -5.65 -6.57 11.69
C LEU A 176 -6.16 -7.66 12.64
N GLU A 177 -6.30 -7.33 13.92
CA GLU A 177 -6.84 -8.24 14.94
C GLU A 177 -8.32 -8.55 14.71
N ASP A 178 -9.12 -7.55 14.34
CA ASP A 178 -10.52 -7.76 13.95
C ASP A 178 -10.65 -8.66 12.70
N GLU A 179 -9.79 -8.47 11.70
CA GLU A 179 -9.73 -9.35 10.53
C GLU A 179 -9.29 -10.78 10.87
N ARG A 180 -8.39 -10.93 11.84
CA ARG A 180 -7.83 -12.22 12.24
C ARG A 180 -8.84 -13.08 13.00
N GLU A 181 -9.58 -12.45 13.93
CA GLU A 181 -10.52 -13.13 14.83
C GLU A 181 -11.85 -13.45 14.15
N TRP A 182 -12.33 -12.57 13.27
CA TRP A 182 -13.62 -12.78 12.61
C TRP A 182 -13.54 -13.95 11.61
N GLN A 183 -14.52 -14.84 11.70
CA GLN A 183 -14.73 -15.91 10.73
C GLN A 183 -16.22 -16.22 10.63
N LEU A 184 -16.68 -16.50 9.42
CA LEU A 184 -17.98 -17.09 9.16
C LEU A 184 -17.76 -18.54 8.72
N VAL A 185 -18.05 -19.47 9.62
CA VAL A 185 -17.99 -20.91 9.36
C VAL A 185 -19.29 -21.32 8.66
N LEU A 186 -19.15 -22.03 7.54
CA LEU A 186 -20.24 -22.49 6.69
C LEU A 186 -20.27 -24.02 6.69
N ASP A 187 -21.48 -24.57 6.69
CA ASP A 187 -21.74 -25.99 6.40
C ASP A 187 -22.10 -26.20 4.92
N GLU A 188 -22.17 -27.46 4.48
CA GLU A 188 -22.53 -27.81 3.08
C GLU A 188 -23.84 -27.13 2.64
N THR A 189 -24.81 -26.99 3.54
CA THR A 189 -26.11 -26.35 3.28
C THR A 189 -26.03 -24.84 3.08
N ASP A 190 -24.93 -24.20 3.47
CA ASP A 190 -24.73 -22.76 3.37
C ASP A 190 -24.07 -22.33 2.06
N LEU A 191 -23.58 -23.29 1.25
CA LEU A 191 -22.80 -23.03 0.04
C LEU A 191 -23.63 -22.68 -1.20
N ALA A 192 -24.95 -22.53 -1.05
CA ALA A 192 -25.85 -22.25 -2.15
C ALA A 192 -25.40 -21.02 -2.97
N GLY A 193 -25.26 -21.18 -4.29
CA GLY A 193 -24.83 -20.12 -5.21
C GLY A 193 -23.32 -19.94 -5.35
N LEU A 194 -22.50 -20.43 -4.40
CA LEU A 194 -21.05 -20.28 -4.47
C LEU A 194 -20.44 -21.10 -5.62
N PRO A 195 -19.64 -20.49 -6.52
CA PRO A 195 -18.91 -21.21 -7.55
C PRO A 195 -17.74 -22.02 -6.97
N ASP A 196 -17.27 -23.00 -7.73
CA ASP A 196 -16.22 -23.95 -7.30
C ASP A 196 -14.96 -23.27 -6.78
N PHE A 197 -14.52 -22.17 -7.41
CA PHE A 197 -13.33 -21.45 -6.96
C PHE A 197 -13.54 -20.81 -5.58
N ALA A 198 -14.74 -20.31 -5.27
CA ALA A 198 -15.06 -19.68 -4.00
C ALA A 198 -15.16 -20.74 -2.90
N ARG A 199 -15.76 -21.90 -3.22
CA ARG A 199 -15.78 -23.08 -2.34
C ARG A 199 -14.35 -23.58 -2.05
N ALA A 200 -13.50 -23.68 -3.07
CA ALA A 200 -12.11 -24.11 -2.90
C ALA A 200 -11.31 -23.15 -2.01
N ALA A 201 -11.44 -21.84 -2.24
CA ALA A 201 -10.79 -20.82 -1.42
C ALA A 201 -11.28 -20.85 0.04
N ALA A 202 -12.59 -20.99 0.26
CA ALA A 202 -13.15 -21.04 1.61
C ALA A 202 -12.77 -22.35 2.35
N ALA A 203 -12.63 -23.47 1.64
CA ALA A 203 -12.12 -24.72 2.22
C ALA A 203 -10.62 -24.62 2.57
N ALA A 204 -9.82 -23.95 1.73
CA ALA A 204 -8.41 -23.70 2.03
C ALA A 204 -8.25 -22.81 3.27
N ALA A 205 -9.06 -21.76 3.39
CA ALA A 205 -9.11 -20.90 4.57
C ALA A 205 -9.54 -21.66 5.85
N ALA A 206 -10.50 -22.58 5.73
CA ALA A 206 -10.92 -23.43 6.85
C ALA A 206 -9.76 -24.33 7.33
N LYS A 207 -9.04 -24.96 6.41
CA LYS A 207 -7.87 -25.78 6.71
C LYS A 207 -6.73 -24.98 7.37
N GLU A 208 -6.45 -23.78 6.88
CA GLU A 208 -5.44 -22.87 7.46
C GLU A 208 -5.80 -22.51 8.92
N ARG A 209 -7.09 -22.48 9.24
CA ARG A 209 -7.63 -22.12 10.56
C ARG A 209 -7.98 -23.31 11.45
N GLY A 210 -7.70 -24.54 11.00
CA GLY A 210 -7.97 -25.76 11.77
C GLY A 210 -9.46 -26.08 11.93
N VAL A 211 -10.30 -25.63 10.99
CA VAL A 211 -11.75 -25.90 10.97
C VAL A 211 -12.06 -26.97 9.91
N ASP A 212 -11.52 -28.18 10.12
CA ASP A 212 -11.61 -29.27 9.16
C ASP A 212 -13.06 -29.70 8.85
N GLY A 213 -13.36 -29.97 7.58
CA GLY A 213 -14.68 -30.41 7.13
C GLY A 213 -15.70 -29.30 6.89
N HIS A 214 -15.31 -28.03 7.07
CA HIS A 214 -16.15 -26.85 6.84
C HIS A 214 -15.53 -25.90 5.80
N TRP A 215 -16.21 -24.79 5.54
CA TRP A 215 -15.72 -23.66 4.76
C TRP A 215 -15.68 -22.42 5.64
N VAL A 216 -14.67 -21.57 5.45
CA VAL A 216 -14.53 -20.32 6.20
C VAL A 216 -14.48 -19.14 5.25
N ILE A 217 -15.38 -18.19 5.48
CA ILE A 217 -15.27 -16.83 4.92
C ILE A 217 -14.55 -15.95 5.94
N THR A 218 -13.60 -15.16 5.45
CA THR A 218 -12.83 -14.21 6.25
C THR A 218 -13.12 -12.78 5.79
N LEU A 219 -12.65 -11.80 6.54
CA LEU A 219 -12.79 -10.38 6.17
C LEU A 219 -11.77 -9.90 5.14
N ALA A 220 -10.85 -10.77 4.69
CA ALA A 220 -9.98 -10.48 3.57
C ALA A 220 -10.83 -10.22 2.32
N ARG A 221 -10.49 -9.17 1.57
CA ARG A 221 -11.27 -8.74 0.39
C ARG A 221 -11.48 -9.87 -0.62
N SER A 222 -10.44 -10.66 -0.87
CA SER A 222 -10.43 -11.84 -1.75
C SER A 222 -11.30 -13.01 -1.27
N SER A 223 -11.80 -12.97 -0.04
CA SER A 223 -12.73 -13.95 0.55
C SER A 223 -14.15 -13.39 0.64
N VAL A 224 -14.31 -12.20 1.24
CA VAL A 224 -15.64 -11.62 1.49
C VAL A 224 -16.32 -11.11 0.21
N GLU A 225 -15.59 -10.51 -0.73
CA GLU A 225 -16.23 -9.97 -1.94
C GLU A 225 -16.83 -11.07 -2.83
N PRO A 226 -16.10 -12.16 -3.17
CA PRO A 226 -16.72 -13.28 -3.88
C PRO A 226 -17.92 -13.87 -3.13
N PHE A 227 -17.86 -13.95 -1.79
CA PHE A 227 -18.99 -14.42 -1.01
C PHE A 227 -20.23 -13.52 -1.14
N LEU A 228 -20.05 -12.20 -1.05
CA LEU A 228 -21.12 -11.21 -1.25
C LEU A 228 -21.65 -11.20 -2.69
N THR A 229 -20.81 -11.54 -3.67
CA THR A 229 -21.19 -11.62 -5.08
C THR A 229 -22.01 -12.87 -5.41
N PHE A 230 -21.66 -14.04 -4.86
CA PHE A 230 -22.23 -15.31 -5.32
C PHE A 230 -23.15 -16.03 -4.33
N SER A 231 -23.04 -15.78 -3.02
CA SER A 231 -23.84 -16.51 -2.03
C SER A 231 -25.33 -16.23 -2.22
N ALA A 232 -26.14 -17.27 -2.38
CA ALA A 232 -27.59 -17.14 -2.44
C ALA A 232 -28.21 -16.88 -1.04
N ARG A 233 -27.44 -17.07 0.03
CA ARG A 233 -27.88 -16.89 1.43
C ARG A 233 -27.76 -15.43 1.86
N ARG A 234 -28.86 -14.67 1.71
CA ARG A 234 -28.92 -13.24 2.06
C ARG A 234 -28.55 -12.97 3.52
N ASP A 235 -29.03 -13.81 4.43
CA ASP A 235 -28.72 -13.75 5.87
C ASP A 235 -27.21 -13.84 6.14
N LEU A 236 -26.52 -14.72 5.42
CA LEU A 236 -25.08 -14.87 5.54
C LEU A 236 -24.31 -13.74 4.85
N ARG A 237 -24.80 -13.22 3.72
CA ARG A 237 -24.24 -12.01 3.09
C ARG A 237 -24.32 -10.82 4.04
N GLN A 238 -25.44 -10.64 4.74
CA GLN A 238 -25.59 -9.60 5.76
C GLN A 238 -24.56 -9.77 6.88
N ALA A 239 -24.45 -10.97 7.47
CA ALA A 239 -23.47 -11.24 8.53
C ALA A 239 -22.02 -10.95 8.09
N ALA A 240 -21.66 -11.34 6.85
CA ALA A 240 -20.35 -11.09 6.28
C ALA A 240 -20.10 -9.59 6.04
N TRP A 241 -21.08 -8.86 5.52
CA TRP A 241 -20.99 -7.41 5.31
C TRP A 241 -20.83 -6.66 6.62
N GLU A 242 -21.68 -6.94 7.60
CA GLU A 242 -21.64 -6.28 8.91
C GLU A 242 -20.30 -6.50 9.61
N GLY A 243 -19.78 -7.73 9.60
CA GLY A 243 -18.42 -8.02 10.08
C GLY A 243 -17.34 -7.25 9.33
N TRP A 244 -17.45 -7.15 8.00
CA TRP A 244 -16.47 -6.46 7.16
C TRP A 244 -16.44 -4.95 7.38
N THR A 245 -17.59 -4.32 7.57
CA THR A 245 -17.70 -2.88 7.82
C THR A 245 -17.47 -2.48 9.27
N ALA A 246 -17.54 -3.43 10.22
CA ALA A 246 -17.32 -3.19 11.64
C ALA A 246 -15.84 -3.26 12.09
N ARG A 247 -14.90 -3.53 11.17
CA ARG A 247 -13.46 -3.56 11.48
C ARG A 247 -12.99 -2.23 12.05
N GLY A 248 -12.38 -2.27 13.22
CA GLY A 248 -11.96 -1.08 13.97
C GLY A 248 -13.09 -0.38 14.72
N THR A 249 -14.33 -0.89 14.72
CA THR A 249 -15.44 -0.36 15.52
C THR A 249 -15.93 -1.36 16.57
N ASN A 250 -15.24 -2.47 16.75
CA ASN A 250 -15.55 -3.45 17.79
C ASN A 250 -15.33 -2.84 19.19
N GLN A 251 -16.31 -3.00 20.08
CA GLN A 251 -16.27 -2.40 21.41
C GLN A 251 -15.05 -2.85 22.22
N GLY A 252 -14.57 -1.98 23.13
CA GLY A 252 -13.47 -2.26 24.04
C GLY A 252 -12.12 -1.80 23.49
N PRO A 253 -11.02 -2.54 23.72
CA PRO A 253 -9.66 -2.08 23.40
C PRO A 253 -9.38 -1.93 21.89
N ARG A 254 -10.29 -2.44 21.04
CA ARG A 254 -10.18 -2.42 19.56
C ARG A 254 -11.00 -1.32 18.90
N ASP A 255 -11.71 -0.51 19.67
CA ASP A 255 -12.46 0.63 19.15
C ASP A 255 -11.48 1.73 18.69
N ASN A 256 -11.45 1.98 17.37
CA ASN A 256 -10.64 3.02 16.76
C ASN A 256 -11.29 4.40 16.79
N ALA A 257 -12.57 4.54 17.17
CA ALA A 257 -13.22 5.85 17.19
C ALA A 257 -12.52 6.87 18.11
N PRO A 258 -12.09 6.52 19.35
CA PRO A 258 -11.26 7.40 20.17
C PRO A 258 -9.91 7.73 19.53
N LEU A 259 -9.28 6.75 18.86
CA LEU A 259 -7.99 6.96 18.20
C LEU A 259 -8.12 7.92 17.02
N ILE A 260 -9.17 7.78 16.19
CA ILE A 260 -9.45 8.66 15.06
C ILE A 260 -9.63 10.10 15.54
N ARG A 261 -10.46 10.34 16.58
CA ARG A 261 -10.65 11.68 17.15
C ARG A 261 -9.32 12.30 17.60
N GLU A 262 -8.50 11.53 18.30
CA GLU A 262 -7.20 12.03 18.77
C GLU A 262 -6.22 12.30 17.61
N ILE A 263 -6.17 11.42 16.60
CA ILE A 263 -5.35 11.62 15.40
C ILE A 263 -5.78 12.89 14.67
N MET A 264 -7.09 13.11 14.47
CA MET A 264 -7.59 14.31 13.80
C MET A 264 -7.26 15.58 14.59
N ALA A 265 -7.43 15.56 15.92
CA ALA A 265 -7.09 16.70 16.78
C ALA A 265 -5.59 17.03 16.74
N LEU A 266 -4.71 16.03 16.83
CA LEU A 266 -3.27 16.21 16.77
C LEU A 266 -2.80 16.69 15.39
N ARG A 267 -3.41 16.20 14.30
CA ARG A 267 -3.14 16.66 12.94
C ARG A 267 -3.54 18.13 12.75
N ALA A 268 -4.72 18.53 13.23
CA ALA A 268 -5.14 19.94 13.18
C ALA A 268 -4.21 20.83 14.01
N GLU A 269 -3.82 20.40 15.21
CA GLU A 269 -2.85 21.13 16.03
C GLU A 269 -1.49 21.28 15.34
N GLN A 270 -0.96 20.20 14.75
CA GLN A 270 0.29 20.22 13.98
C GLN A 270 0.24 21.27 12.87
N ALA A 271 -0.85 21.32 12.11
CA ALA A 271 -1.03 22.29 11.04
C ALA A 271 -1.06 23.74 11.56
N ARG A 272 -1.80 24.00 12.65
CA ARG A 272 -1.89 25.33 13.29
C ARG A 272 -0.53 25.81 13.81
N LEU A 273 0.26 24.92 14.43
CA LEU A 273 1.61 25.26 14.90
C LEU A 273 2.51 25.74 13.75
N LEU A 274 2.33 25.16 12.56
CA LEU A 274 3.07 25.52 11.35
C LEU A 274 2.45 26.70 10.57
N GLY A 275 1.37 27.30 11.07
CA GLY A 275 0.71 28.45 10.45
C GLY A 275 -0.27 28.11 9.33
N TYR A 276 -0.65 26.84 9.18
CA TYR A 276 -1.69 26.43 8.22
C TYR A 276 -3.07 26.46 8.88
N GLU A 277 -4.10 26.75 8.07
CA GLU A 277 -5.50 26.82 8.51
C GLU A 277 -6.00 25.47 9.06
N ASN A 278 -5.67 24.39 8.37
CA ASN A 278 -6.08 23.03 8.69
C ASN A 278 -5.08 22.01 8.13
N PHE A 279 -5.28 20.73 8.45
CA PHE A 279 -4.34 19.69 8.03
C PHE A 279 -4.36 19.42 6.53
N ALA A 280 -5.52 19.57 5.86
CA ALA A 280 -5.60 19.45 4.40
C ALA A 280 -4.71 20.49 3.71
N ALA A 281 -4.75 21.75 4.16
CA ALA A 281 -3.88 22.82 3.65
C ALA A 281 -2.39 22.49 3.87
N TYR A 282 -2.03 22.02 5.08
CA TYR A 282 -0.67 21.57 5.36
C TYR A 282 -0.23 20.45 4.41
N ARG A 283 -1.05 19.42 4.22
CA ARG A 283 -0.67 18.24 3.41
C ARG A 283 -0.59 18.54 1.92
N LEU A 284 -1.50 19.36 1.39
CA LEU A 284 -1.60 19.66 -0.05
C LEU A 284 -0.58 20.68 -0.53
N ASP A 285 -0.05 21.54 0.34
CA ASP A 285 0.97 22.54 -0.01
C ASP A 285 2.19 21.95 -0.76
N ASP A 286 2.64 20.76 -0.34
CA ASP A 286 3.72 20.01 -0.98
C ASP A 286 3.26 18.94 -1.99
N SER A 287 1.99 18.97 -2.38
CA SER A 287 1.42 18.08 -3.40
C SER A 287 1.40 18.76 -4.78
N MET A 288 1.02 18.03 -5.84
CA MET A 288 0.75 18.59 -7.16
C MET A 288 -0.57 19.37 -7.21
N ALA A 289 -1.60 18.91 -6.49
CA ALA A 289 -2.90 19.56 -6.41
C ALA A 289 -2.90 20.90 -5.66
N LYS A 290 -1.94 21.11 -4.75
CA LYS A 290 -1.69 22.36 -3.98
C LYS A 290 -2.75 22.79 -2.98
N THR A 291 -4.03 22.65 -3.30
CA THR A 291 -5.12 23.21 -2.48
C THR A 291 -6.30 22.26 -2.39
N ALA A 292 -7.00 22.30 -1.26
CA ALA A 292 -8.23 21.51 -1.05
C ALA A 292 -9.30 21.82 -2.11
N ALA A 293 -9.47 23.09 -2.49
CA ALA A 293 -10.42 23.50 -3.52
C ALA A 293 -10.10 22.92 -4.92
N ALA A 294 -8.81 22.71 -5.25
CA ALA A 294 -8.44 22.05 -6.50
C ALA A 294 -8.78 20.56 -6.48
N VAL A 295 -8.52 19.88 -5.36
CA VAL A 295 -8.89 18.47 -5.15
C VAL A 295 -10.41 18.30 -5.21
N GLU A 296 -11.15 19.08 -4.43
CA GLU A 296 -12.61 19.05 -4.38
C GLU A 296 -13.22 19.28 -5.77
N ARG A 297 -12.75 20.28 -6.51
CA ARG A 297 -13.23 20.54 -7.88
C ARG A 297 -13.00 19.35 -8.80
N LEU A 298 -11.83 18.70 -8.74
CA LEU A 298 -11.55 17.52 -9.58
C LEU A 298 -12.44 16.34 -9.19
N LEU A 299 -12.60 16.07 -7.90
CA LEU A 299 -13.44 14.97 -7.41
C LEU A 299 -14.91 15.19 -7.74
N LEU A 300 -15.42 16.42 -7.60
CA LEU A 300 -16.82 16.73 -7.91
C LEU A 300 -17.16 16.63 -9.40
N GLN A 301 -16.18 16.81 -10.30
CA GLN A 301 -16.37 16.62 -11.75
C GLN A 301 -16.75 15.18 -12.11
N VAL A 302 -16.32 14.20 -11.32
CA VAL A 302 -16.63 12.78 -11.55
C VAL A 302 -17.69 12.25 -10.60
N TRP A 303 -17.78 12.77 -9.38
CA TRP A 303 -18.75 12.37 -8.35
C TRP A 303 -20.20 12.61 -8.77
N GLU A 304 -20.53 13.80 -9.30
CA GLU A 304 -21.93 14.10 -9.65
C GLU A 304 -22.46 13.23 -10.81
N PRO A 305 -21.73 13.06 -11.93
CA PRO A 305 -22.12 12.09 -12.95
C PRO A 305 -22.16 10.64 -12.43
N ALA A 306 -21.21 10.25 -11.58
CA ALA A 306 -21.17 8.91 -11.01
C ALA A 306 -22.38 8.62 -10.11
N LYS A 307 -22.85 9.59 -9.31
CA LYS A 307 -24.08 9.46 -8.50
C LYS A 307 -25.31 9.24 -9.35
N LEU A 308 -25.46 9.97 -10.45
CA LEU A 308 -26.57 9.77 -11.38
C LEU A 308 -26.53 8.33 -11.93
N LYS A 309 -25.34 7.91 -12.38
CA LYS A 309 -25.14 6.56 -12.91
C LYS A 309 -25.37 5.46 -11.85
N ALA A 310 -24.94 5.67 -10.61
CA ALA A 310 -25.17 4.76 -9.50
C ALA A 310 -26.67 4.65 -9.16
N GLY A 311 -27.43 5.74 -9.32
CA GLY A 311 -28.89 5.74 -9.21
C GLY A 311 -29.56 4.84 -10.27
N ASP A 312 -29.12 4.93 -11.53
CA ASP A 312 -29.58 4.06 -12.62
C ASP A 312 -29.22 2.59 -12.35
N GLU A 313 -27.99 2.34 -11.89
CA GLU A 313 -27.52 1.00 -11.52
C GLU A 313 -28.39 0.43 -10.40
N ARG A 314 -28.60 1.19 -9.31
CA ARG A 314 -29.47 0.80 -8.19
C ARG A 314 -30.87 0.44 -8.65
N ALA A 315 -31.46 1.24 -9.54
CA ALA A 315 -32.80 0.98 -10.07
C ALA A 315 -32.89 -0.37 -10.82
N LYS A 316 -31.85 -0.73 -11.59
CA LYS A 316 -31.76 -2.05 -12.25
C LYS A 316 -31.66 -3.17 -11.23
N LEU A 317 -30.82 -3.00 -10.20
CA LEU A 317 -30.65 -4.00 -9.13
C LEU A 317 -31.97 -4.22 -8.38
N GLU A 318 -32.65 -3.15 -7.97
CA GLU A 318 -33.95 -3.20 -7.30
C GLU A 318 -35.02 -3.85 -8.17
N SER A 319 -35.05 -3.55 -9.48
CA SER A 319 -36.00 -4.16 -10.41
C SER A 319 -35.81 -5.67 -10.49
N LEU A 320 -34.57 -6.14 -10.57
CA LEU A 320 -34.26 -7.57 -10.58
C LEU A 320 -34.60 -8.22 -9.24
N ALA A 321 -34.24 -7.57 -8.13
CA ALA A 321 -34.53 -8.07 -6.79
C ALA A 321 -36.04 -8.27 -6.55
N ARG A 322 -36.87 -7.31 -6.96
CA ARG A 322 -38.34 -7.41 -6.89
C ARG A 322 -38.89 -8.54 -7.75
N ALA A 323 -38.35 -8.71 -8.96
CA ALA A 323 -38.77 -9.80 -9.85
C ALA A 323 -38.49 -11.19 -9.26
N GLU A 324 -37.50 -11.30 -8.37
CA GLU A 324 -37.14 -12.53 -7.66
C GLU A 324 -37.78 -12.66 -6.27
N GLY A 325 -38.68 -11.74 -5.91
CA GLY A 325 -39.48 -11.80 -4.69
C GLY A 325 -38.91 -11.04 -3.48
N LEU A 326 -37.80 -10.28 -3.64
CA LEU A 326 -37.37 -9.33 -2.60
C LEU A 326 -38.25 -8.08 -2.67
N ASN A 327 -39.24 -8.01 -1.77
CA ASN A 327 -40.21 -6.91 -1.72
C ASN A 327 -39.76 -5.72 -0.84
N GLU A 328 -38.55 -5.78 -0.29
CA GLU A 328 -37.91 -4.72 0.51
C GLU A 328 -36.85 -3.99 -0.34
N PRO A 329 -36.41 -2.78 0.06
CA PRO A 329 -35.24 -2.14 -0.54
C PRO A 329 -34.01 -3.05 -0.48
N ILE A 330 -33.17 -3.00 -1.52
CA ILE A 330 -31.87 -3.68 -1.44
C ILE A 330 -30.98 -2.98 -0.42
N GLU A 331 -30.21 -3.76 0.31
CA GLU A 331 -29.26 -3.28 1.30
C GLU A 331 -27.82 -3.38 0.76
N PRO A 332 -26.79 -2.80 1.43
CA PRO A 332 -25.42 -2.85 0.92
C PRO A 332 -24.90 -4.27 0.64
N TRP A 333 -25.30 -5.26 1.45
CA TRP A 333 -24.96 -6.69 1.26
C TRP A 333 -25.70 -7.37 0.10
N ASP A 334 -26.65 -6.69 -0.53
CA ASP A 334 -27.37 -7.17 -1.71
C ASP A 334 -26.77 -6.62 -3.01
N TRP A 335 -25.99 -5.53 -2.96
CA TRP A 335 -25.50 -4.84 -4.16
C TRP A 335 -24.68 -5.76 -5.06
N ARG A 336 -23.63 -6.40 -4.53
CA ARG A 336 -22.74 -7.26 -5.32
C ARG A 336 -23.48 -8.44 -5.94
N TYR A 337 -24.36 -9.07 -5.16
CA TYR A 337 -25.17 -10.20 -5.61
C TYR A 337 -26.06 -9.84 -6.80
N TYR A 338 -26.85 -8.76 -6.70
CA TYR A 338 -27.71 -8.36 -7.81
C TYR A 338 -26.94 -7.73 -8.97
N ALA A 339 -25.83 -7.02 -8.70
CA ALA A 339 -24.97 -6.49 -9.75
C ALA A 339 -24.41 -7.61 -10.64
N GLU A 340 -24.00 -8.75 -10.06
CA GLU A 340 -23.55 -9.89 -10.86
C GLU A 340 -24.63 -10.43 -11.78
N LYS A 341 -25.86 -10.54 -11.27
CA LYS A 341 -26.99 -11.06 -12.04
C LYS A 341 -27.40 -10.11 -13.16
N VAL A 342 -27.37 -8.80 -12.91
CA VAL A 342 -27.58 -7.80 -13.96
C VAL A 342 -26.44 -7.82 -14.98
N ARG A 343 -25.17 -7.97 -14.55
CA ARG A 343 -24.02 -8.09 -15.45
C ARG A 343 -24.19 -9.27 -16.40
N ARG A 344 -24.56 -10.43 -15.85
CA ARG A 344 -24.83 -11.64 -16.63
C ARG A 344 -25.98 -11.44 -17.61
N ALA A 345 -27.08 -10.81 -17.18
CA ALA A 345 -28.24 -10.58 -18.04
C ALA A 345 -27.97 -9.57 -19.17
N GLU A 346 -27.20 -8.52 -18.92
CA GLU A 346 -26.95 -7.45 -19.91
C GLU A 346 -25.77 -7.75 -20.86
N TYR A 347 -24.73 -8.45 -20.38
CA TYR A 347 -23.48 -8.65 -21.11
C TYR A 347 -23.22 -10.10 -21.51
N ASP A 348 -24.07 -11.04 -21.09
CA ASP A 348 -23.86 -12.49 -21.24
C ASP A 348 -22.45 -12.91 -20.76
N LEU A 349 -22.07 -12.36 -19.60
CA LEU A 349 -20.75 -12.49 -18.98
C LEU A 349 -20.90 -13.00 -17.55
N ASP A 350 -20.38 -14.20 -17.30
CA ASP A 350 -20.34 -14.83 -15.98
C ASP A 350 -18.89 -14.84 -15.45
N GLU A 351 -18.67 -14.34 -14.24
CA GLU A 351 -17.32 -14.37 -13.66
C GLU A 351 -16.76 -15.79 -13.53
N ALA A 352 -17.64 -16.77 -13.25
CA ALA A 352 -17.24 -18.16 -13.12
C ALA A 352 -16.75 -18.74 -14.44
N GLU A 353 -17.20 -18.20 -15.58
CA GLU A 353 -16.71 -18.56 -16.92
C GLU A 353 -15.36 -17.89 -17.23
N LEU A 354 -15.16 -16.64 -16.76
CA LEU A 354 -13.91 -15.90 -16.98
C LEU A 354 -12.75 -16.41 -16.12
N LYS A 355 -13.01 -16.69 -14.84
CA LYS A 355 -11.97 -16.98 -13.84
C LYS A 355 -10.97 -18.08 -14.24
N PRO A 356 -11.38 -19.18 -14.92
CA PRO A 356 -10.45 -20.19 -15.44
C PRO A 356 -9.35 -19.68 -16.39
N TYR A 357 -9.53 -18.51 -17.02
CA TYR A 357 -8.54 -17.92 -17.94
C TYR A 357 -7.51 -17.03 -17.25
N PHE A 358 -7.72 -16.64 -15.98
CA PHE A 358 -6.88 -15.71 -15.24
C PHE A 358 -6.04 -16.43 -14.19
N GLY A 359 -5.25 -17.43 -14.60
CA GLY A 359 -4.28 -18.06 -13.71
C GLY A 359 -3.18 -17.09 -13.27
N LEU A 360 -2.82 -17.10 -11.98
CA LEU A 360 -1.79 -16.20 -11.41
C LEU A 360 -0.49 -16.21 -12.21
N ASP A 361 0.04 -17.40 -12.53
CA ASP A 361 1.30 -17.54 -13.28
C ASP A 361 1.21 -16.93 -14.68
N ASN A 362 0.07 -17.07 -15.36
CA ASN A 362 -0.14 -16.46 -16.67
C ASN A 362 -0.21 -14.94 -16.57
N MET A 363 -0.85 -14.39 -15.54
CA MET A 363 -0.95 -12.94 -15.34
C MET A 363 0.39 -12.31 -14.92
N VAL A 364 1.21 -13.04 -14.15
CA VAL A 364 2.61 -12.66 -13.88
C VAL A 364 3.41 -12.63 -15.19
N ALA A 365 3.30 -13.67 -16.01
CA ALA A 365 3.96 -13.72 -17.31
C ALA A 365 3.51 -12.55 -18.22
N ALA A 366 2.22 -12.21 -18.19
CA ALA A 366 1.68 -11.07 -18.92
C ALA A 366 2.30 -9.73 -18.50
N ALA A 367 2.42 -9.51 -17.18
CA ALA A 367 3.06 -8.32 -16.63
C ALA A 367 4.53 -8.23 -17.03
N PHE A 368 5.26 -9.34 -16.95
CA PHE A 368 6.68 -9.41 -17.32
C PHE A 368 6.92 -9.23 -18.82
N ASP A 369 6.12 -9.85 -19.70
CA ASP A 369 6.22 -9.64 -21.15
C ASP A 369 5.87 -8.19 -21.53
N THR A 370 4.88 -7.60 -20.85
CA THR A 370 4.56 -6.18 -21.03
C THR A 370 5.76 -5.31 -20.68
N ALA A 371 6.39 -5.53 -19.52
CA ALA A 371 7.59 -4.80 -19.12
C ALA A 371 8.79 -5.05 -20.07
N HIS A 372 8.95 -6.28 -20.56
CA HIS A 372 9.97 -6.62 -21.55
C HIS A 372 9.78 -5.84 -22.84
N ARG A 373 8.55 -5.83 -23.38
CA ARG A 373 8.22 -5.15 -24.64
C ARG A 373 8.32 -3.63 -24.54
N LEU A 374 7.99 -3.05 -23.39
CA LEU A 374 8.03 -1.60 -23.18
C LEU A 374 9.41 -1.09 -22.78
N PHE A 375 10.13 -1.83 -21.93
CA PHE A 375 11.32 -1.34 -21.24
C PHE A 375 12.56 -2.21 -21.43
N GLY A 376 12.46 -3.32 -22.17
CA GLY A 376 13.58 -4.20 -22.48
C GLY A 376 14.08 -5.05 -21.32
N VAL A 377 13.38 -5.07 -20.18
CA VAL A 377 13.79 -5.83 -18.99
C VAL A 377 13.38 -7.30 -19.07
N THR A 378 14.13 -8.17 -18.42
CA THR A 378 13.85 -9.61 -18.31
C THR A 378 13.89 -10.06 -16.86
N PHE A 379 13.13 -11.12 -16.53
CA PHE A 379 12.93 -11.60 -15.17
C PHE A 379 13.34 -13.07 -15.08
N THR A 380 14.33 -13.37 -14.25
CA THR A 380 14.83 -14.73 -14.03
C THR A 380 14.50 -15.16 -12.60
N ALA A 381 13.76 -16.27 -12.44
CA ALA A 381 13.43 -16.79 -11.12
C ALA A 381 14.68 -17.21 -10.36
N ARG A 382 14.74 -16.89 -9.06
CA ARG A 382 15.89 -17.16 -8.18
C ARG A 382 15.44 -17.93 -6.95
N THR A 383 15.29 -19.25 -7.12
CA THR A 383 14.91 -20.18 -6.04
C THR A 383 16.04 -20.47 -5.06
N ASP A 384 17.25 -20.03 -5.36
CA ASP A 384 18.44 -20.13 -4.52
C ASP A 384 18.55 -19.01 -3.46
N LEU A 385 17.72 -17.97 -3.56
CA LEU A 385 17.77 -16.82 -2.66
C LEU A 385 16.80 -16.96 -1.49
N PRO A 386 17.21 -16.56 -0.26
CA PRO A 386 16.31 -16.59 0.89
C PRO A 386 15.19 -15.57 0.70
N ALA A 387 13.96 -15.98 0.99
CA ALA A 387 12.82 -15.08 1.10
C ALA A 387 12.29 -15.10 2.54
N TYR A 388 11.53 -14.07 2.94
CA TYR A 388 11.00 -13.96 4.30
C TYR A 388 9.82 -14.89 4.57
N HIS A 389 9.13 -15.35 3.54
CA HIS A 389 7.99 -16.27 3.64
C HIS A 389 8.05 -17.27 2.47
N PRO A 390 7.71 -18.57 2.67
CA PRO A 390 7.86 -19.62 1.66
C PRO A 390 7.10 -19.38 0.34
N ASP A 391 6.01 -18.61 0.39
CA ASP A 391 5.23 -18.28 -0.81
C ASP A 391 5.81 -17.12 -1.64
N VAL A 392 6.86 -16.45 -1.15
CA VAL A 392 7.45 -15.29 -1.84
C VAL A 392 8.34 -15.77 -2.97
N ARG A 393 8.04 -15.33 -4.19
CA ARG A 393 8.88 -15.59 -5.36
C ARG A 393 9.89 -14.47 -5.56
N VAL A 394 11.15 -14.82 -5.80
CA VAL A 394 12.23 -13.86 -6.03
C VAL A 394 12.67 -13.91 -7.49
N TRP A 395 12.81 -12.73 -8.10
CA TRP A 395 13.22 -12.56 -9.48
C TRP A 395 14.44 -11.65 -9.57
N GLU A 396 15.46 -12.08 -10.30
CA GLU A 396 16.51 -11.19 -10.79
C GLU A 396 16.01 -10.46 -12.04
N VAL A 397 16.12 -9.13 -12.03
CA VAL A 397 15.75 -8.28 -13.16
C VAL A 397 17.01 -7.85 -13.89
N ARG A 398 17.04 -8.03 -15.21
CA ARG A 398 18.15 -7.60 -16.08
C ARG A 398 17.64 -6.71 -17.21
N ASP A 399 18.47 -5.78 -17.68
CA ASP A 399 18.15 -4.97 -18.85
C ASP A 399 18.48 -5.70 -20.17
N SER A 400 18.32 -5.00 -21.29
CA SER A 400 18.57 -5.54 -22.63
C SER A 400 20.05 -5.83 -22.93
N ALA A 401 20.98 -5.26 -22.16
CA ALA A 401 22.40 -5.60 -22.23
C ALA A 401 22.76 -6.84 -21.39
N GLY A 402 21.81 -7.32 -20.58
CA GLY A 402 22.01 -8.40 -19.63
C GLY A 402 22.54 -7.93 -18.27
N ASP A 403 22.63 -6.62 -18.05
CA ASP A 403 23.14 -6.05 -16.81
C ASP A 403 22.10 -6.15 -15.69
N HIS A 404 22.55 -6.34 -14.46
CA HIS A 404 21.69 -6.45 -13.28
C HIS A 404 20.99 -5.12 -12.98
N VAL A 405 19.67 -5.11 -13.07
CA VAL A 405 18.83 -3.94 -12.74
C VAL A 405 18.43 -3.95 -11.28
N GLY A 406 18.06 -5.09 -10.71
CA GLY A 406 17.62 -5.20 -9.32
C GLY A 406 17.00 -6.55 -8.99
N LEU A 407 16.46 -6.66 -7.77
CA LEU A 407 15.65 -7.81 -7.34
C LEU A 407 14.19 -7.40 -7.19
N PHE A 408 13.30 -8.29 -7.61
CA PHE A 408 11.85 -8.17 -7.44
C PHE A 408 11.32 -9.35 -6.63
N LEU A 409 10.78 -9.08 -5.45
CA LEU A 409 10.11 -10.05 -4.59
C LEU A 409 8.59 -9.93 -4.80
N HIS A 410 7.91 -11.05 -4.97
CA HIS A 410 6.48 -11.07 -5.27
C HIS A 410 5.74 -11.96 -4.27
N ASP A 411 4.94 -11.32 -3.41
CA ASP A 411 4.21 -11.94 -2.30
C ASP A 411 2.70 -11.82 -2.53
N ASN A 412 2.09 -12.85 -3.09
CA ASN A 412 0.77 -12.73 -3.71
C ASN A 412 -0.44 -13.06 -2.82
N PHE A 413 -0.24 -13.80 -1.73
CA PHE A 413 -1.36 -14.44 -1.03
C PHE A 413 -1.74 -13.72 0.26
N SER A 414 -3.04 -13.74 0.56
CA SER A 414 -3.57 -13.39 1.87
C SER A 414 -3.20 -14.47 2.90
N ARG A 415 -2.89 -14.05 4.12
CA ARG A 415 -2.61 -14.94 5.26
C ARG A 415 -2.76 -14.19 6.59
N PRO A 416 -2.94 -14.89 7.73
CA PRO A 416 -2.82 -14.30 9.05
C PRO A 416 -1.48 -13.57 9.21
N GLY A 417 -1.49 -12.37 9.77
CA GLY A 417 -0.28 -11.56 9.97
C GLY A 417 0.14 -10.71 8.76
N LYS A 418 -0.55 -10.81 7.62
CA LYS A 418 -0.39 -9.88 6.50
C LYS A 418 -1.50 -8.84 6.54
N ARG A 419 -1.15 -7.55 6.44
CA ARG A 419 -2.17 -6.49 6.37
C ARG A 419 -2.98 -6.59 5.06
N SER A 420 -4.23 -6.14 5.10
CA SER A 420 -5.13 -6.11 3.96
C SER A 420 -4.68 -5.15 2.84
N GLY A 421 -5.24 -5.32 1.64
CA GLY A 421 -4.98 -4.50 0.46
C GLY A 421 -3.86 -5.03 -0.44
N ALA A 422 -3.27 -4.17 -1.25
CA ALA A 422 -2.08 -4.44 -2.04
C ALA A 422 -1.11 -3.26 -1.92
N TRP A 423 0.18 -3.51 -2.01
CA TRP A 423 1.18 -2.44 -1.95
C TRP A 423 2.55 -2.87 -2.48
N MET A 424 3.28 -1.87 -2.96
CA MET A 424 4.70 -1.94 -3.27
C MET A 424 5.54 -1.35 -2.14
N SER A 425 6.71 -1.95 -1.89
CA SER A 425 7.70 -1.46 -0.94
C SER A 425 9.12 -1.80 -1.39
N ARG A 426 10.11 -1.38 -0.58
CA ARG A 426 11.54 -1.41 -0.90
C ARG A 426 12.35 -1.90 0.30
N TYR A 427 13.10 -2.98 0.12
CA TYR A 427 14.17 -3.38 1.05
C TYR A 427 15.45 -2.57 0.84
N ARG A 428 15.69 -2.08 -0.39
CA ARG A 428 16.81 -1.19 -0.73
C ARG A 428 16.42 -0.25 -1.86
N ASN A 429 16.77 1.03 -1.75
CA ASN A 429 16.60 2.01 -2.83
C ASN A 429 17.72 1.89 -3.86
N GLN A 430 17.47 2.38 -5.07
CA GLN A 430 18.51 2.61 -6.06
C GLN A 430 19.27 3.90 -5.75
N GLU A 431 20.59 3.91 -5.89
CA GLU A 431 21.40 5.14 -5.84
C GLU A 431 22.69 5.02 -6.64
N ASN A 432 23.33 6.15 -6.94
CA ASN A 432 24.62 6.21 -7.64
C ASN A 432 25.66 7.14 -6.95
N LEU A 433 25.33 7.73 -5.79
CA LEU A 433 26.17 8.74 -5.12
C LEU A 433 27.59 8.24 -4.81
N ASP A 434 27.70 7.05 -4.21
CA ASP A 434 28.97 6.42 -3.81
C ASP A 434 29.29 5.18 -4.69
N GLY A 435 28.64 5.06 -5.84
CA GLY A 435 28.65 3.87 -6.69
C GLY A 435 27.24 3.33 -6.95
N ALA A 436 27.11 2.50 -7.98
CA ALA A 436 25.83 1.96 -8.41
C ALA A 436 25.30 0.94 -7.39
N VAL A 437 24.10 1.22 -6.86
CA VAL A 437 23.36 0.34 -5.96
C VAL A 437 22.03 -0.01 -6.63
N ALA A 438 21.81 -1.29 -6.91
CA ALA A 438 20.56 -1.79 -7.47
C ALA A 438 19.45 -1.88 -6.41
N PRO A 439 18.19 -1.53 -6.71
CA PRO A 439 17.08 -1.62 -5.77
C PRO A 439 16.68 -3.06 -5.47
N ILE A 440 16.03 -3.26 -4.33
CA ILE A 440 15.35 -4.51 -3.96
C ILE A 440 13.90 -4.14 -3.66
N ILE A 441 13.02 -4.53 -4.57
CA ILE A 441 11.61 -4.16 -4.62
C ILE A 441 10.75 -5.34 -4.18
N VAL A 442 9.66 -5.07 -3.46
CA VAL A 442 8.67 -6.10 -3.12
C VAL A 442 7.27 -5.61 -3.45
N ASN A 443 6.48 -6.46 -4.10
CA ASN A 443 5.04 -6.26 -4.24
C ASN A 443 4.28 -7.28 -3.40
N ASN A 444 3.27 -6.79 -2.70
CA ASN A 444 2.37 -7.57 -1.87
C ASN A 444 0.95 -7.48 -2.42
N ASN A 445 0.33 -8.63 -2.67
CA ASN A 445 -1.10 -8.77 -2.94
C ASN A 445 -1.75 -9.66 -1.86
N ASN A 446 -3.08 -9.70 -1.83
CA ASN A 446 -3.84 -10.52 -0.88
C ASN A 446 -4.81 -11.47 -1.61
N PHE A 447 -4.33 -12.16 -2.64
CA PHE A 447 -5.15 -13.13 -3.38
C PHE A 447 -5.45 -14.36 -2.52
N ALA A 448 -6.65 -14.92 -2.69
CA ALA A 448 -7.01 -16.17 -2.03
C ALA A 448 -6.13 -17.30 -2.55
N LYS A 449 -5.47 -18.02 -1.64
CA LYS A 449 -4.59 -19.14 -2.01
C LYS A 449 -5.42 -20.36 -2.37
N ALA A 450 -5.20 -20.89 -3.58
CA ALA A 450 -5.82 -22.12 -4.08
C ALA A 450 -4.87 -22.81 -5.08
N GLU A 451 -5.15 -24.08 -5.39
CA GLU A 451 -4.38 -24.86 -6.37
C GLU A 451 -5.28 -25.30 -7.54
N PRO A 452 -5.15 -24.68 -8.73
CA PRO A 452 -4.33 -23.49 -9.04
C PRO A 452 -4.95 -22.20 -8.50
N THR A 453 -4.13 -21.14 -8.37
CA THR A 453 -4.65 -19.82 -8.00
C THR A 453 -5.22 -19.12 -9.24
N LEU A 454 -6.52 -18.87 -9.21
CA LEU A 454 -7.25 -18.15 -10.24
C LEU A 454 -7.64 -16.76 -9.74
N LEU A 455 -7.32 -15.73 -10.52
CA LEU A 455 -7.58 -14.34 -10.20
C LEU A 455 -8.94 -13.91 -10.76
N SER A 456 -9.60 -12.98 -10.07
CA SER A 456 -10.61 -12.15 -10.73
C SER A 456 -9.95 -11.18 -11.72
N PHE A 457 -10.73 -10.53 -12.58
CA PHE A 457 -10.21 -9.47 -13.45
C PHE A 457 -9.64 -8.30 -12.64
N ASP A 458 -10.27 -7.95 -11.51
CA ASP A 458 -9.80 -6.90 -10.61
C ASP A 458 -8.50 -7.31 -9.88
N ASP A 459 -8.36 -8.57 -9.44
CA ASP A 459 -7.10 -9.07 -8.88
C ASP A 459 -5.96 -9.01 -9.91
N ALA A 460 -6.22 -9.37 -11.17
CA ALA A 460 -5.25 -9.24 -12.25
C ALA A 460 -4.88 -7.76 -12.51
N LYS A 461 -5.84 -6.85 -12.36
CA LYS A 461 -5.62 -5.41 -12.44
C LYS A 461 -4.73 -4.93 -11.29
N THR A 462 -5.02 -5.34 -10.07
CA THR A 462 -4.21 -5.04 -8.87
C THR A 462 -2.78 -5.56 -9.02
N LEU A 463 -2.58 -6.76 -9.58
CA LEU A 463 -1.24 -7.27 -9.88
C LEU A 463 -0.45 -6.31 -10.78
N PHE A 464 -1.06 -5.82 -11.85
CA PHE A 464 -0.44 -4.85 -12.75
C PHE A 464 -0.23 -3.49 -12.10
N HIS A 465 -1.19 -3.01 -11.30
CA HIS A 465 -1.07 -1.78 -10.52
C HIS A 465 0.19 -1.80 -9.66
N GLU A 466 0.32 -2.81 -8.80
CA GLU A 466 1.49 -2.94 -7.94
C GLU A 466 2.76 -3.10 -8.76
N PHE A 467 2.70 -3.83 -9.87
CA PHE A 467 3.87 -3.99 -10.73
C PHE A 467 4.29 -2.70 -11.44
N GLY A 468 3.37 -1.78 -11.71
CA GLY A 468 3.70 -0.43 -12.16
C GLY A 468 4.49 0.36 -11.11
N HIS A 469 4.12 0.29 -9.82
CA HIS A 469 4.97 0.80 -8.73
C HIS A 469 6.30 0.06 -8.66
N GLY A 470 6.28 -1.25 -8.87
CA GLY A 470 7.45 -2.11 -8.89
C GLY A 470 8.47 -1.66 -9.94
N LEU A 471 8.00 -1.39 -11.17
CA LEU A 471 8.78 -0.86 -12.28
C LEU A 471 9.27 0.57 -12.01
N HIS A 472 8.44 1.42 -11.40
CA HIS A 472 8.84 2.76 -10.98
C HIS A 472 10.04 2.71 -10.01
N GLY A 473 10.07 1.71 -9.12
CA GLY A 473 11.21 1.42 -8.26
C GLY A 473 12.42 0.83 -8.99
N LEU A 474 12.20 -0.25 -9.76
CA LEU A 474 13.25 -1.01 -10.45
C LEU A 474 14.01 -0.18 -11.48
N LEU A 475 13.31 0.68 -12.23
CA LEU A 475 13.88 1.44 -13.34
C LEU A 475 14.46 2.80 -12.93
N SER A 476 14.55 3.08 -11.63
CA SER A 476 15.14 4.33 -11.15
C SER A 476 16.62 4.44 -11.51
N ARG A 477 17.06 5.62 -11.95
CA ARG A 477 18.45 5.93 -12.32
C ARG A 477 18.89 7.27 -11.75
N VAL A 478 18.76 7.44 -10.45
CA VAL A 478 19.07 8.69 -9.75
C VAL A 478 20.43 8.65 -9.05
N ARG A 479 20.98 9.83 -8.74
CA ARG A 479 22.20 9.95 -7.94
C ARG A 479 21.93 9.67 -6.45
N TYR A 480 20.87 10.27 -5.91
CA TYR A 480 20.58 10.30 -4.48
C TYR A 480 19.44 9.36 -4.11
N ARG A 481 19.63 8.47 -3.11
CA ARG A 481 18.60 7.51 -2.67
C ARG A 481 17.29 8.15 -2.24
N SER A 482 17.31 9.36 -1.68
CA SER A 482 16.08 10.03 -1.24
C SER A 482 15.21 10.55 -2.40
N GLN A 483 15.73 10.50 -3.63
CA GLN A 483 15.02 10.80 -4.88
C GLN A 483 14.71 9.53 -5.69
N SER A 484 15.01 8.35 -5.15
CA SER A 484 14.91 7.07 -5.86
C SER A 484 13.49 6.54 -5.93
N GLY A 485 13.14 5.99 -7.09
CA GLY A 485 11.90 5.26 -7.38
C GLY A 485 10.65 6.05 -6.99
N THR A 486 9.80 5.44 -6.16
CA THR A 486 8.53 6.01 -5.70
C THR A 486 8.67 7.16 -4.68
N SER A 487 9.85 7.76 -4.53
CA SER A 487 10.10 8.95 -3.69
C SER A 487 9.66 10.25 -4.38
N VAL A 488 8.39 10.31 -4.78
CA VAL A 488 7.77 11.41 -5.54
C VAL A 488 6.62 12.05 -4.75
N SER A 489 5.88 13.00 -5.34
CA SER A 489 4.67 13.53 -4.72
C SER A 489 3.61 12.44 -4.56
N GLN A 490 2.86 12.45 -3.45
CA GLN A 490 1.83 11.43 -3.16
C GLN A 490 0.76 11.37 -4.25
N ASP A 491 0.35 12.51 -4.80
CA ASP A 491 -0.63 12.62 -5.88
C ASP A 491 -0.03 12.43 -7.29
N PHE A 492 1.24 12.02 -7.38
CA PHE A 492 1.88 11.55 -8.62
C PHE A 492 2.20 10.05 -8.56
N VAL A 493 2.44 9.50 -7.36
CA VAL A 493 2.96 8.13 -7.22
C VAL A 493 2.04 7.08 -7.86
N GLU A 494 0.73 7.33 -7.87
CA GLU A 494 -0.27 6.42 -8.47
C GLU A 494 -0.34 6.49 -10.01
N PHE A 495 0.31 7.46 -10.65
CA PHE A 495 0.27 7.55 -12.11
C PHE A 495 0.96 6.35 -12.78
N PRO A 496 2.22 5.98 -12.42
CA PRO A 496 2.88 4.81 -13.00
C PRO A 496 2.21 3.47 -12.71
N SER A 497 1.54 3.32 -11.56
CA SER A 497 0.77 2.12 -11.25
C SER A 497 -0.49 2.03 -12.10
N GLN A 498 -1.32 3.08 -12.11
CA GLN A 498 -2.58 3.10 -12.84
C GLN A 498 -2.40 3.06 -14.35
N ILE A 499 -1.39 3.73 -14.91
CA ILE A 499 -1.11 3.64 -16.35
C ILE A 499 -0.75 2.21 -16.77
N PHE A 500 -0.08 1.45 -15.90
CA PHE A 500 0.33 0.08 -16.22
C PHE A 500 -0.86 -0.88 -16.26
N GLU A 501 -1.92 -0.62 -15.49
CA GLU A 501 -3.19 -1.39 -15.52
C GLU A 501 -3.81 -1.45 -16.92
N HIS A 502 -3.65 -0.40 -17.75
CA HIS A 502 -4.18 -0.37 -19.10
C HIS A 502 -3.65 -1.51 -19.98
N TRP A 503 -2.40 -1.95 -19.74
CA TRP A 503 -1.80 -3.05 -20.51
C TRP A 503 -2.33 -4.42 -20.12
N MET A 504 -2.81 -4.59 -18.88
CA MET A 504 -3.52 -5.81 -18.47
C MET A 504 -4.76 -6.02 -19.33
N SER A 505 -5.50 -4.93 -19.56
CA SER A 505 -6.76 -4.95 -20.31
C SER A 505 -6.59 -4.81 -21.83
N ALA A 506 -5.35 -4.70 -22.33
CA ALA A 506 -5.10 -4.59 -23.76
C ALA A 506 -5.49 -5.91 -24.45
N PRO A 507 -6.26 -5.88 -25.55
CA PRO A 507 -6.71 -7.10 -26.22
C PRO A 507 -5.57 -8.06 -26.58
N ASP A 508 -4.43 -7.55 -27.03
CA ASP A 508 -3.27 -8.37 -27.39
C ASP A 508 -2.62 -9.06 -26.19
N THR A 509 -2.62 -8.41 -25.02
CA THR A 509 -2.16 -9.02 -23.76
C THR A 509 -3.11 -10.13 -23.34
N LEU A 510 -4.42 -9.85 -23.33
CA LEU A 510 -5.44 -10.83 -22.94
C LEU A 510 -5.46 -12.04 -23.88
N ARG A 511 -5.40 -11.85 -25.21
CA ARG A 511 -5.34 -12.97 -26.16
C ARG A 511 -4.14 -13.88 -25.95
N ARG A 512 -3.01 -13.33 -25.48
CA ARG A 512 -1.77 -14.09 -25.28
C ARG A 512 -1.73 -14.82 -23.94
N TYR A 513 -2.26 -14.22 -22.88
CA TYR A 513 -2.07 -14.70 -21.52
C TYR A 513 -3.34 -15.13 -20.79
N ALA A 514 -4.52 -14.68 -21.21
CA ALA A 514 -5.77 -15.19 -20.66
C ALA A 514 -6.05 -16.58 -21.26
N CYS A 515 -5.37 -17.59 -20.73
CA CYS A 515 -5.45 -18.98 -21.19
C CYS A 515 -6.10 -19.86 -20.12
N HIS A 516 -7.00 -20.75 -20.56
CA HIS A 516 -7.72 -21.64 -19.65
C HIS A 516 -6.75 -22.57 -18.92
N TYR A 517 -6.78 -22.56 -17.58
CA TYR A 517 -5.76 -23.22 -16.76
C TYR A 517 -5.62 -24.73 -16.98
N ARG A 518 -6.68 -25.41 -17.46
CA ARG A 518 -6.63 -26.87 -17.75
C ARG A 518 -6.22 -27.21 -19.17
N THR A 519 -6.65 -26.41 -20.14
CA THR A 519 -6.53 -26.75 -21.57
C THR A 519 -5.41 -25.98 -22.27
N GLY A 520 -4.97 -24.86 -21.68
CA GLY A 520 -4.01 -23.94 -22.29
C GLY A 520 -4.61 -23.11 -23.44
N GLU A 521 -5.88 -23.32 -23.79
CA GLU A 521 -6.52 -22.59 -24.88
C GLU A 521 -6.72 -21.12 -24.51
N PRO A 522 -6.51 -20.18 -25.47
CA PRO A 522 -6.73 -18.77 -25.24
C PRO A 522 -8.22 -18.49 -25.00
N ILE A 523 -8.50 -17.38 -24.30
CA ILE A 523 -9.86 -16.89 -24.10
C ILE A 523 -10.59 -16.78 -25.45
N PRO A 524 -11.80 -17.35 -25.59
CA PRO A 524 -12.57 -17.22 -26.82
C PRO A 524 -12.79 -15.75 -27.17
N GLU A 525 -12.62 -15.38 -28.45
CA GLU A 525 -12.73 -13.96 -28.88
C GLU A 525 -14.09 -13.36 -28.52
N GLU A 526 -15.15 -14.17 -28.54
CA GLU A 526 -16.48 -13.73 -28.15
C GLU A 526 -16.57 -13.42 -26.63
N LEU A 527 -15.96 -14.23 -25.78
CA LEU A 527 -15.90 -13.98 -24.33
C LEU A 527 -15.02 -12.75 -24.02
N LEU A 528 -13.90 -12.59 -24.73
CA LEU A 528 -13.05 -11.40 -24.65
C LEU A 528 -13.82 -10.13 -25.05
N ARG A 529 -14.60 -10.18 -26.14
CA ARG A 529 -15.43 -9.06 -26.59
C ARG A 529 -16.45 -8.64 -25.54
N ARG A 530 -17.11 -9.61 -24.87
CA ARG A 530 -18.07 -9.34 -23.79
C ARG A 530 -17.40 -8.75 -22.55
N LEU A 531 -16.26 -9.30 -22.14
CA LEU A 531 -15.44 -8.76 -21.06
C LEU A 531 -15.10 -7.28 -21.30
N LEU A 532 -14.61 -6.96 -22.50
CA LEU A 532 -14.25 -5.59 -22.86
C LEU A 532 -15.48 -4.67 -22.98
N ALA A 533 -16.63 -5.20 -23.41
CA ALA A 533 -17.88 -4.45 -23.43
C ALA A 533 -18.42 -4.15 -22.03
N ALA A 534 -18.20 -5.03 -21.06
CA ALA A 534 -18.63 -4.88 -19.67
C ALA A 534 -17.77 -3.92 -18.84
N ARG A 535 -16.69 -3.33 -19.39
CA ARG A 535 -15.77 -2.45 -18.65
C ARG A 535 -16.43 -1.24 -17.98
N SER A 536 -17.55 -0.75 -18.53
CA SER A 536 -18.30 0.38 -17.98
C SER A 536 -19.44 -0.04 -17.04
N PHE A 537 -19.62 -1.34 -16.83
CA PHE A 537 -20.60 -1.86 -15.89
C PHE A 537 -20.23 -1.48 -14.46
N ASN A 538 -21.24 -1.09 -13.66
CA ASN A 538 -21.11 -0.73 -12.24
C ASN A 538 -20.13 0.42 -11.94
N GLN A 539 -19.71 1.19 -12.95
CA GLN A 539 -18.77 2.29 -12.79
C GLN A 539 -19.37 3.48 -12.03
N GLY A 540 -20.71 3.62 -11.99
CA GLY A 540 -21.36 4.61 -11.14
C GLY A 540 -21.05 4.35 -9.67
N CYS A 541 -21.40 3.16 -9.20
CA CYS A 541 -21.13 2.71 -7.83
C CYS A 541 -19.63 2.72 -7.49
N ALA A 542 -18.77 2.13 -8.32
CA ALA A 542 -17.33 2.08 -8.06
C ALA A 542 -16.69 3.48 -7.97
N THR A 543 -17.12 4.42 -8.84
CA THR A 543 -16.62 5.79 -8.80
C THR A 543 -17.13 6.53 -7.55
N VAL A 544 -18.39 6.33 -7.15
CA VAL A 544 -18.95 6.88 -5.91
C VAL A 544 -18.21 6.35 -4.68
N GLU A 545 -17.94 5.04 -4.60
CA GLU A 545 -17.20 4.44 -3.49
C GLU A 545 -15.81 5.08 -3.33
N TYR A 546 -15.07 5.21 -4.43
CA TYR A 546 -13.73 5.81 -4.45
C TYR A 546 -13.77 7.30 -4.09
N THR A 547 -14.58 8.08 -4.80
CA THR A 547 -14.57 9.55 -4.64
C THR A 547 -15.26 9.99 -3.36
N GLY A 548 -16.25 9.24 -2.86
CA GLY A 548 -16.84 9.46 -1.54
C GLY A 548 -15.82 9.30 -0.42
N SER A 549 -14.97 8.27 -0.50
CA SER A 549 -13.87 8.07 0.46
C SER A 549 -12.85 9.21 0.41
N ALA A 550 -12.48 9.68 -0.79
CA ALA A 550 -11.55 10.79 -0.96
C ALA A 550 -12.12 12.15 -0.48
N LEU A 551 -13.41 12.40 -0.74
CA LEU A 551 -14.11 13.58 -0.24
C LEU A 551 -14.25 13.56 1.28
N LEU A 552 -14.56 12.40 1.87
CA LEU A 552 -14.61 12.22 3.32
C LEU A 552 -13.24 12.51 3.97
N ASP A 553 -12.15 11.96 3.41
CA ASP A 553 -10.79 12.25 3.89
C ASP A 553 -10.48 13.75 3.84
N LEU A 554 -10.82 14.42 2.73
CA LEU A 554 -10.60 15.85 2.58
C LEU A 554 -11.37 16.66 3.62
N GLU A 555 -12.66 16.35 3.82
CA GLU A 555 -13.51 17.08 4.76
C GLU A 555 -13.15 16.82 6.23
N LEU A 556 -12.77 15.60 6.60
CA LEU A 556 -12.27 15.30 7.94
C LEU A 556 -11.02 16.12 8.28
N HIS A 557 -10.13 16.33 7.31
CA HIS A 557 -8.90 17.11 7.50
C HIS A 557 -9.05 18.63 7.30
N ARG A 558 -10.23 19.08 6.86
CA ARG A 558 -10.65 20.50 6.86
C ARG A 558 -11.44 20.87 8.10
N ASN A 559 -12.00 19.89 8.82
CA ASN A 559 -12.87 20.13 9.96
C ASN A 559 -12.18 21.02 11.01
N PRO A 560 -12.76 22.18 11.38
CA PRO A 560 -12.17 23.11 12.33
C PRO A 560 -12.27 22.64 13.79
N ALA A 561 -13.11 21.64 14.09
CA ALA A 561 -13.36 21.08 15.41
C ALA A 561 -13.27 19.53 15.39
N PRO A 562 -12.09 18.96 15.06
CA PRO A 562 -11.90 17.50 14.97
C PRO A 562 -12.21 16.75 16.27
N GLU A 563 -12.08 17.40 17.42
CA GLU A 563 -12.43 16.83 18.74
C GLU A 563 -13.93 16.54 18.90
N ALA A 564 -14.79 17.21 18.11
CA ALA A 564 -16.24 17.05 18.13
C ALA A 564 -16.74 16.05 17.05
N LEU A 565 -15.84 15.36 16.35
CA LEU A 565 -16.20 14.36 15.34
C LEU A 565 -16.98 13.21 15.98
N ASP A 566 -18.21 13.02 15.53
CA ASP A 566 -18.95 11.78 15.72
C ASP A 566 -18.40 10.76 14.72
N VAL A 567 -17.51 9.88 15.17
CA VAL A 567 -16.88 8.87 14.30
C VAL A 567 -17.82 7.69 14.05
N ALA A 568 -18.92 7.58 14.79
CA ALA A 568 -19.90 6.51 14.64
C ALA A 568 -20.96 6.82 13.57
N ARG A 569 -20.98 8.05 13.03
CA ARG A 569 -21.91 8.52 12.00
C ARG A 569 -21.14 9.14 10.85
#